data_AF-A0A924TDL1-F1
#
_entry.id   AF-A0A924TDL1-F1
#
_cell.length_a   1.000
_cell.length_b   1.000
_cell.length_c   1.000
_cell.angle_alpha   90.00
_cell.angle_beta   90.00
_cell.angle_gamma   90.00
#
_symmetry.space_group_name_H-M   'P 1'
#
loop_
_entity.id
_entity.type
_entity.pdbx_description
1 polymer ?
#
loop_
_entity_poly.entity_id
_entity_poly.type
_entity_poly.pdbx_seq_one_letter_code
_entity_poly.pdbx_strand_id
1 'polypeptide(L)' 'MPFKACHRACPERYLALLDMKMAIAMLFNSFDIEEDNTGRGAEPIERLSFTMAPEGLRLRLRLRKRV' A
#
# COMPACT_ATOMS: atom_id res chain seq x y z
N MET A 1 8.67 -13.13 7.97
CA MET A 1 8.43 -13.19 6.51
C MET A 1 6.92 -13.13 6.26
N PRO A 2 6.40 -12.17 5.45
CA PRO A 2 4.96 -11.94 5.29
C PRO A 2 4.21 -13.07 4.54
N PHE A 3 4.91 -13.88 3.76
CA PHE A 3 4.31 -14.95 2.93
C PHE A 3 4.51 -16.37 3.48
N LYS A 4 4.65 -16.51 4.81
CA LYS A 4 5.00 -17.78 5.48
C LYS A 4 6.28 -18.43 4.89
N ALA A 5 6.55 -19.69 5.24
CA ALA A 5 7.74 -20.41 4.80
C ALA A 5 7.45 -21.92 4.57
N CYS A 6 8.36 -22.60 3.87
CA CYS A 6 8.32 -24.04 3.60
C CYS A 6 7.02 -24.46 2.88
N HIS A 7 6.48 -25.64 3.20
CA HIS A 7 5.29 -26.22 2.58
C HIS A 7 4.01 -25.37 2.75
N ARG A 8 4.02 -24.41 3.69
CA ARG A 8 2.91 -23.45 3.89
C ARG A 8 3.23 -22.05 3.38
N ALA A 9 4.24 -21.89 2.52
CA ALA A 9 4.49 -20.64 1.82
C ALA A 9 3.29 -20.26 0.95
N CYS A 10 2.99 -18.97 0.84
CA CYS A 10 1.93 -18.50 -0.05
C CYS A 10 2.32 -18.82 -1.52
N PRO A 11 1.51 -19.59 -2.26
CA PRO A 11 1.81 -19.93 -3.66
C PRO A 11 1.97 -18.68 -4.53
N GLU A 12 1.12 -17.68 -4.29
CA GLU A 12 1.06 -16.43 -5.07
C GLU A 12 2.03 -15.35 -4.59
N ARG A 13 3.04 -15.68 -3.78
CA ARG A 13 3.96 -14.66 -3.21
C ARG A 13 4.62 -13.78 -4.27
N TYR A 14 4.96 -14.36 -5.42
CA TYR A 14 5.64 -13.63 -6.49
C TYR A 14 4.68 -12.75 -7.28
N LEU A 15 3.46 -13.22 -7.54
CA LEU A 15 2.42 -12.44 -8.18
C LEU A 15 2.02 -11.25 -7.29
N ALA A 16 1.77 -11.49 -6.00
CA ALA A 16 1.47 -10.42 -5.05
C ALA A 16 2.57 -9.35 -4.98
N LEU A 17 3.84 -9.76 -5.00
CA LEU A 17 4.97 -8.83 -5.05
C LEU A 17 5.04 -8.08 -6.37
N LEU A 18 4.72 -8.73 -7.49
CA LEU A 18 4.69 -8.07 -8.80
C LEU A 18 3.57 -7.02 -8.86
N ASP A 19 2.37 -7.36 -8.39
CA ASP A 19 1.22 -6.46 -8.35
C ASP A 19 1.51 -5.22 -7.50
N MET A 20 2.06 -5.42 -6.29
CA MET A 20 2.48 -4.31 -5.42
C MET A 20 3.52 -3.43 -6.11
N LYS A 21 4.54 -4.02 -6.75
CA LYS A 21 5.57 -3.25 -7.46
C LYS A 21 5.01 -2.48 -8.63
N MET A 22 4.14 -3.07 -9.43
CA MET A 22 3.52 -2.40 -10.57
C MET A 22 2.65 -1.23 -10.09
N ALA A 23 1.79 -1.45 -9.10
CA ALA A 23 0.95 -0.40 -8.53
C ALA A 23 1.80 0.76 -7.98
N ILE A 24 2.84 0.46 -7.20
CA ILE A 24 3.78 1.46 -6.67
C ILE A 24 4.47 2.22 -7.81
N ALA A 25 5.02 1.51 -8.80
CA ALA A 25 5.70 2.14 -9.93
C ALA A 25 4.76 3.07 -10.72
N MET A 26 3.52 2.63 -10.98
CA MET A 26 2.52 3.44 -11.68
C MET A 26 2.14 4.70 -10.89
N LEU A 27 1.96 4.58 -9.57
CA LEU A 27 1.64 5.68 -8.68
C LEU A 27 2.77 6.72 -8.66
N PHE A 28 4.00 6.33 -8.32
CA PHE A 28 5.13 7.26 -8.20
C PHE A 28 5.62 7.82 -9.54
N ASN A 29 5.35 7.14 -10.65
CA ASN A 29 5.64 7.66 -11.97
C ASN A 29 4.68 8.79 -12.39
N SER A 30 3.44 8.77 -11.89
CA SER A 30 2.35 9.62 -12.40
C SER A 30 1.86 10.67 -11.41
N PHE A 31 2.10 10.47 -10.12
CA PHE A 31 1.56 11.30 -9.05
C PHE A 31 2.64 11.72 -8.04
N ASP A 32 2.51 12.96 -7.57
CA ASP A 32 3.05 13.37 -6.28
C ASP A 32 2.05 12.96 -5.20
N ILE A 33 2.55 12.29 -4.15
CA ILE A 33 1.75 11.71 -3.07
C ILE A 33 2.00 12.51 -1.79
N GLU A 34 0.94 13.08 -1.23
CA GLU A 34 0.97 13.78 0.06
C GLU A 34 0.15 12.99 1.08
N GLU A 35 0.66 12.86 2.30
CA GLU A 35 -0.08 12.24 3.41
C GLU A 35 -1.24 13.15 3.83
N ASP A 36 -2.42 12.56 3.94
CA ASP A 36 -3.63 13.21 4.45
C ASP A 36 -4.24 12.38 5.60
N ASN A 37 -3.38 11.70 6.36
CA ASN A 37 -3.67 10.86 7.52
C ASN A 37 -5.11 10.30 7.53
N THR A 38 -5.98 10.80 8.42
CA THR A 38 -7.43 10.49 8.47
C THR A 38 -8.32 11.65 8.01
N GLY A 39 -7.77 12.65 7.33
CA GLY A 39 -8.43 13.93 7.02
C GLY A 39 -8.70 14.82 8.25
N ARG A 40 -8.38 14.33 9.45
CA ARG A 40 -8.39 15.07 10.73
C ARG A 40 -6.97 15.29 11.30
N GLY A 41 -5.94 14.94 10.53
CA GLY A 41 -4.53 15.03 10.95
C GLY A 41 -4.05 13.92 11.89
N ALA A 42 -4.92 13.03 12.37
CA ALA A 42 -4.54 11.91 13.24
C ALA A 42 -4.10 10.68 12.43
N GLU A 43 -3.04 10.01 12.88
CA GLU A 43 -2.52 8.76 12.30
C GLU A 43 -3.63 7.71 12.05
N PRO A 44 -3.54 6.91 10.97
CA PRO A 44 -4.45 5.78 10.74
C PRO A 44 -4.36 4.75 11.87
N ILE A 45 -5.50 4.16 12.23
CA ILE A 45 -5.55 3.11 13.26
C ILE A 45 -5.37 1.76 12.57
N GLU A 46 -4.42 0.95 13.03
CA GLU A 46 -4.29 -0.43 12.56
C GLU A 46 -5.40 -1.32 13.13
N ARG A 47 -6.23 -1.90 12.26
CA ARG A 47 -7.21 -2.90 12.66
C ARG A 47 -6.70 -4.30 12.34
N LEU A 48 -6.57 -5.10 13.40
CA LEU A 48 -6.27 -6.53 13.30
C LEU A 48 -7.56 -7.34 13.52
N SER A 49 -7.92 -8.15 12.51
CA SER A 49 -8.94 -9.20 12.64
C SER A 49 -8.36 -10.52 12.13
N PHE A 50 -8.68 -10.91 10.89
CA PHE A 50 -7.97 -11.96 10.17
C PHE A 50 -6.77 -11.43 9.39
N THR A 51 -6.86 -10.19 8.90
CA THR A 51 -5.77 -9.43 8.28
C THR A 51 -5.51 -8.15 9.09
N MET A 52 -4.30 -7.60 8.95
CA MET A 52 -3.94 -6.27 9.46
C MET A 52 -4.11 -5.27 8.32
N ALA A 53 -4.89 -4.22 8.55
CA ALA A 53 -5.04 -3.14 7.59
C ALA A 53 -5.27 -1.80 8.31
N PRO A 54 -4.77 -0.68 7.76
CA PRO A 54 -5.02 0.63 8.30
C PRO A 54 -6.48 1.04 8.06
N GLU A 55 -7.11 1.59 9.08
CA GLU A 55 -8.43 2.20 8.98
C GLU A 55 -8.33 3.71 8.85
N GLY A 56 -9.07 4.24 7.88
CA GLY A 56 -9.18 5.68 7.68
C GLY A 56 -7.97 6.33 7.00
N LEU A 57 -6.97 5.56 6.56
CA LEU A 57 -5.84 6.10 5.78
C LEU A 57 -6.33 6.81 4.52
N ARG A 58 -5.93 8.08 4.38
CA ARG A 58 -6.18 8.93 3.22
C ARG A 58 -4.86 9.48 2.71
N LEU A 59 -4.74 9.51 1.39
CA LEU A 59 -3.62 10.10 0.67
C LEU A 59 -4.17 11.07 -0.36
N ARG A 60 -3.46 12.18 -0.56
CA ARG A 60 -3.78 13.14 -1.61
C ARG A 60 -2.85 12.92 -2.79
N LEU A 61 -3.43 12.72 -3.98
CA LEU A 61 -2.69 12.52 -5.21
C LEU A 61 -2.77 13.77 -6.09
N ARG A 62 -1.62 14.25 -6.56
CA ARG A 62 -1.53 15.33 -7.56
C ARG A 62 -0.84 14.79 -8.80
N LEU A 63 -1.41 15.02 -9.98
CA LEU A 63 -0.79 14.62 -11.24
C LEU A 63 0.57 15.30 -11.38
N ARG A 64 1.61 14.49 -11.57
CA ARG A 64 2.98 14.97 -11.74
C ARG A 64 3.13 15.54 -13.15
N LYS A 65 3.65 16.76 -13.25
CA LYS A 65 4.01 17.34 -14.55
C LYS A 65 5.22 16.59 -15.08
N ARG A 66 5.08 15.91 -16.22
CA ARG A 66 6.22 15.34 -16.93
C ARG A 66 7.03 16.49 -17.52
N VAL A 67 8.28 16.63 -17.07
CA VAL A 67 9.29 17.52 -17.65
C VAL A 67 10.04 16.75 -18.73
#